data_AF-A0A142FZ54-F1
#
_entry.id   AF-A0A142FZ54-F1
#
_cell.length_a   1.000
_cell.length_b   1.000
_cell.length_c   1.000
_cell.angle_alpha   90.00
_cell.angle_beta   90.00
_cell.angle_gamma   90.00
#
_symmetry.space_group_name_H-M   'P 1'
#
loop_
_entity.id
_entity.type
_entity.pdbx_description
1 polymer ?
#
loop_
_entity_poly.entity_id
_entity_poly.type
_entity_poly.pdbx_seq_one_letter_code
_entity_poly.pdbx_strand_id
1 'polypeptide(L)' 'MDKIKFRAMRAAGIGCFVMLAIIAFFVFTTPTDVLIDFLTEIGKMAGGRTTIGVLILAALPPVTGFICYHFWRWVLK' A
#
# COMPACT_ATOMS: atom_id res chain seq x y z
N MET A 1 -1.26 9.18 27.55
CA MET A 1 -0.76 8.16 26.60
C MET A 1 -1.80 7.78 25.55
N ASP A 2 -3.10 7.84 25.85
CA ASP A 2 -4.19 7.46 24.93
C ASP A 2 -4.39 8.40 23.72
N LYS A 3 -4.25 9.72 23.92
CA LYS A 3 -4.42 10.69 22.82
C LYS A 3 -3.37 10.55 21.72
N ILE A 4 -2.15 10.07 22.05
CA ILE A 4 -1.05 9.91 21.10
C ILE A 4 -1.25 8.65 20.27
N LYS A 5 -1.61 7.54 20.93
CA LYS A 5 -1.98 6.27 20.26
C LYS A 5 -3.20 6.43 19.35
N PHE A 6 -4.20 7.19 19.78
CA PHE A 6 -5.40 7.46 18.97
C PHE A 6 -5.09 8.29 17.72
N ARG A 7 -4.23 9.32 17.84
CA ARG A 7 -3.77 10.11 16.68
C ARG A 7 -2.91 9.27 15.72
N ALA A 8 -2.04 8.41 16.25
CA ALA A 8 -1.22 7.50 15.45
C ALA A 8 -2.05 6.45 14.69
N MET A 9 -3.07 5.87 15.32
CA MET A 9 -4.00 4.96 14.63
C MET A 9 -4.80 5.69 13.54
N ARG A 10 -5.26 6.91 13.80
CA ARG A 10 -6.03 7.69 12.83
C ARG A 10 -5.18 8.10 11.62
N ALA A 11 -3.93 8.50 11.84
CA ALA A 11 -3.00 8.83 10.75
C ALA A 11 -2.61 7.61 9.91
N ALA A 12 -2.38 6.45 10.54
CA ALA A 12 -2.13 5.20 9.83
C ALA A 12 -3.35 4.76 8.99
N GLY A 13 -4.55 4.91 9.52
CA GLY A 13 -5.80 4.65 8.80
C GLY A 13 -6.00 5.58 7.60
N ILE A 14 -5.72 6.88 7.75
CA ILE A 14 -5.80 7.85 6.65
C ILE A 14 -4.75 7.55 5.58
N GLY A 15 -3.51 7.22 5.96
CA GLY A 15 -2.45 6.86 5.02
C GLY A 15 -2.78 5.61 4.18
N CYS A 16 -3.34 4.58 4.83
CA CYS A 16 -3.82 3.39 4.14
C CYS A 16 -4.95 3.71 3.14
N PHE A 17 -5.91 4.55 3.56
CA PHE A 17 -7.04 4.95 2.72
C PHE A 17 -6.59 5.76 1.49
N VAL A 18 -5.62 6.67 1.65
CA VAL A 18 -5.05 7.44 0.53
C VAL A 18 -4.34 6.53 -0.47
N MET A 19 -3.54 5.57 0.00
CA MET A 19 -2.89 4.60 -0.89
C MET A 19 -3.90 3.72 -1.64
N LEU A 20 -4.96 3.28 -0.98
CA LEU A 20 -6.03 2.52 -1.65
C LEU A 20 -6.73 3.37 -2.72
N ALA A 21 -7.01 4.64 -2.44
CA ALA A 21 -7.62 5.54 -3.42
C ALA A 21 -6.73 5.74 -4.65
N ILE A 22 -5.42 5.88 -4.47
CA ILE A 22 -4.44 6.02 -5.57
C ILE A 22 -4.39 4.73 -6.40
N ILE A 23 -4.33 3.56 -5.75
CA ILE A 23 -4.31 2.27 -6.45
C ILE A 23 -5.60 2.06 -7.22
N ALA A 24 -6.76 2.35 -6.60
CA ALA A 24 -8.05 2.25 -7.27
C ALA A 24 -8.10 3.16 -8.50
N PHE A 25 -7.70 4.43 -8.36
CA PHE A 25 -7.62 5.34 -9.50
C PHE A 25 -6.74 4.77 -10.62
N PHE A 26 -5.54 4.30 -10.27
CA PHE A 26 -4.59 3.76 -11.24
C PHE A 26 -5.13 2.51 -11.96
N VAL A 27 -5.83 1.62 -11.25
CA VAL A 27 -6.46 0.43 -11.81
C VAL A 27 -7.63 0.79 -12.73
N PHE A 28 -8.43 1.79 -12.39
CA PHE A 28 -9.56 2.22 -13.22
C PHE A 28 -9.14 3.07 -14.43
N THR A 29 -8.00 3.76 -14.39
CA THR A 29 -7.54 4.60 -15.51
C THR A 29 -6.63 3.87 -16.49
N THR A 30 -6.00 2.77 -16.09
CA THR A 30 -5.00 2.07 -16.91
C THR A 30 -5.64 0.90 -17.67
N PRO A 31 -5.37 0.72 -18.98
CA PRO A 31 -5.87 -0.43 -19.72
C PRO A 31 -5.31 -1.75 -19.15
N THR A 32 -6.16 -2.78 -19.14
CA THR A 32 -5.89 -4.07 -18.49
C THR A 32 -4.62 -4.74 -19.00
N ASP A 33 -4.31 -4.64 -20.30
CA ASP A 33 -3.11 -5.23 -20.90
C ASP A 33 -1.82 -4.65 -20.32
N VAL A 34 -1.78 -3.32 -20.17
CA VAL A 34 -0.63 -2.60 -19.59
C VAL A 34 -0.52 -2.90 -18.09
N LEU A 35 -1.64 -3.02 -17.38
CA LEU A 35 -1.67 -3.40 -15.97
C LEU A 35 -1.07 -4.80 -15.76
N ILE A 36 -1.45 -5.76 -16.60
CA ILE A 36 -0.93 -7.14 -16.53
C ILE A 36 0.57 -7.18 -16.82
N ASP A 37 1.06 -6.42 -17.79
CA ASP A 37 2.50 -6.33 -18.08
C ASP A 37 3.28 -5.77 -16.88
N PHE A 38 2.83 -4.66 -16.30
CA PHE A 38 3.43 -4.08 -15.09
C PHE A 38 3.46 -5.08 -13.93
N LEU A 39 2.33 -5.76 -13.66
CA LEU A 39 2.27 -6.75 -12.59
C LEU A 39 3.12 -7.98 -12.87
N THR A 40 3.28 -8.36 -14.13
CA THR A 40 4.15 -9.47 -14.53
C THR A 40 5.62 -9.11 -14.36
N GLU A 41 5.99 -7.87 -14.65
CA GLU A 41 7.34 -7.36 -14.48
C GLU A 41 7.72 -7.25 -13.00
N ILE A 42 6.84 -6.68 -12.16
CA ILE A 42 7.00 -6.66 -10.70
C ILE A 42 7.02 -8.09 -10.14
N GLY A 43 6.16 -8.96 -10.64
CA GLY A 43 6.13 -10.37 -10.27
C GLY A 43 7.43 -11.08 -10.59
N LYS A 44 8.01 -10.83 -11.78
CA LYS A 44 9.31 -11.37 -12.21
C LYS A 44 10.45 -10.91 -11.31
N MET A 45 10.45 -9.65 -10.87
CA MET A 45 11.47 -9.14 -9.92
C MET A 45 11.43 -9.89 -8.59
N ALA A 46 10.25 -10.37 -8.18
CA ALA A 46 10.07 -11.19 -6.99
C ALA A 46 10.22 -12.72 -7.25
N GLY A 47 10.64 -13.13 -8.47
CA GLY A 47 10.82 -14.53 -8.85
C GLY A 47 9.54 -15.27 -9.27
N GLY A 48 8.47 -14.53 -9.54
CA GLY A 48 7.12 -15.04 -9.81
C GLY A 48 6.50 -14.59 -11.14
N ARG A 49 5.21 -14.88 -11.30
CA ARG A 49 4.37 -14.40 -12.42
C ARG A 49 3.44 -13.28 -11.95
N THR A 50 2.54 -12.82 -12.81
CA THR A 50 1.57 -11.74 -12.56
C THR A 50 0.85 -11.87 -11.21
N THR A 51 0.51 -13.08 -10.76
CA THR A 51 -0.13 -13.34 -9.45
C THR A 51 0.68 -12.81 -8.28
N ILE A 52 2.01 -12.94 -8.33
CA ILE A 52 2.92 -12.42 -7.29
C ILE A 52 2.94 -10.89 -7.33
N GLY A 53 2.88 -10.30 -8.53
CA GLY A 53 2.72 -8.85 -8.70
C GLY A 53 1.41 -8.32 -8.11
N VAL A 54 0.29 -9.03 -8.33
CA VAL A 54 -1.01 -8.69 -7.70
C VAL A 54 -0.89 -8.75 -6.18
N LEU A 55 -0.27 -9.80 -5.64
CA LEU A 55 -0.12 -9.97 -4.19
C LEU A 55 0.75 -8.86 -3.58
N ILE A 56 1.81 -8.44 -4.26
CA ILE A 56 2.66 -7.32 -3.83
C ILE A 56 1.85 -6.02 -3.85
N LEU A 57 1.12 -5.74 -4.94
CA LEU A 57 0.25 -4.56 -5.05
C LEU A 57 -0.81 -4.53 -3.93
N ALA A 58 -1.42 -5.68 -3.62
CA ALA A 58 -2.41 -5.81 -2.56
C ALA A 58 -1.81 -5.71 -1.14
N ALA A 59 -0.52 -6.04 -0.98
CA ALA A 59 0.20 -5.91 0.28
C ALA A 59 0.71 -4.48 0.53
N LEU A 60 0.83 -3.61 -0.50
CA LEU A 60 1.27 -2.22 -0.33
C LEU A 60 0.42 -1.41 0.67
N PRO A 61 -0.92 -1.45 0.65
CA PRO A 61 -1.75 -0.72 1.61
C PRO A 61 -1.54 -1.12 3.08
N PRO A 62 -1.61 -2.40 3.47
CA PRO A 62 -1.34 -2.79 4.85
C PRO A 62 0.11 -2.51 5.28
N VAL A 63 1.08 -2.68 4.37
CA VAL A 63 2.49 -2.34 4.65
C VAL A 63 2.66 -0.83 4.85
N THR A 64 2.02 0.02 4.04
CA THR A 64 2.10 1.47 4.18
C THR A 64 1.42 1.95 5.46
N GLY A 65 0.27 1.37 5.82
CA GLY A 65 -0.39 1.64 7.10
C GLY A 65 0.46 1.22 8.30
N PHE A 66 1.14 0.08 8.22
CA PHE A 66 2.03 -0.42 9.26
C PHE A 66 3.29 0.45 9.42
N ILE A 67 3.92 0.84 8.31
CA ILE A 67 5.08 1.74 8.31
C ILE A 67 4.67 3.11 8.86
N CYS A 68 3.56 3.70 8.40
CA CYS A 68 3.07 4.97 8.93
C CYS A 68 2.80 4.91 10.44
N TYR A 69 2.19 3.82 10.93
CA TYR A 69 1.97 3.64 12.37
C TYR A 69 3.28 3.59 13.15
N HIS A 70 4.26 2.81 12.67
CA HIS A 70 5.55 2.69 13.35
C HIS A 70 6.37 3.98 13.27
N PHE A 71 6.32 4.69 12.15
CA PHE A 71 7.01 5.96 11.92
C PHE A 71 6.43 7.07 12.81
N TRP A 72 5.10 7.19 12.91
CA TRP A 72 4.46 8.15 13.82
C TRP A 72 4.67 7.82 15.29
N ARG A 73 4.71 6.54 15.66
CA ARG A 73 5.08 6.11 17.02
C ARG A 73 6.52 6.49 17.37
N TRP A 74 7.39 6.65 16.37
CA TRP A 74 8.76 7.12 16.50
C TRP A 74 8.87 8.65 16.57
N VAL A 75 8.14 9.37 15.70
CA VAL A 75 8.13 10.84 15.63
C VAL A 75 7.42 11.50 16.83
N LEU A 76 6.42 10.82 17.42
CA LEU A 76 5.69 11.32 18.60
C LEU A 76 6.30 10.88 19.94
N LYS A 77 7.50 10.27 19.92
CA LYS A 77 8.28 10.00 21.13
C LYS A 77 9.01 11.27 21.57
#